data_AF-A0AAD6RSX5-F1
#
_entry.id   AF-A0AAD6RSX5-F1
#
_cell.length_a   1.000
_cell.length_b   1.000
_cell.length_c   1.000
_cell.angle_alpha   90.00
_cell.angle_beta   90.00
_cell.angle_gamma   90.00
#
_symmetry.space_group_name_H-M   'P 1'
#
loop_
_entity.id
_entity.type
_entity.pdbx_description
1 polymer ?
#
loop_
_entity_poly.entity_id
_entity_poly.type
_entity_poly.pdbx_seq_one_letter_code
_entity_poly.pdbx_strand_id
1 'polypeptide(L)'
;MNWSCSTATTCGISSSSSCFSCPPKTPSFRAVIRASKVEPSDKSVEIMRKFSEQYARKSGTYFCVDKGVTSVVIKGLADHKDSLGAPLCPCRHYDDKAAEAGQGFWNCPCVPMRER
;
A
#
# COMPACT_ATOMS: atom_id res chain seq x y z
N MET A 1 19.69 -26.08 28.95
CA MET A 1 20.31 -27.40 29.06
C MET A 1 20.25 -28.08 27.69
N ASN A 2 21.38 -28.02 26.98
CA ASN A 2 21.97 -29.06 26.14
C ASN A 2 21.13 -30.33 25.87
N TRP A 3 20.85 -30.58 24.59
CA TRP A 3 20.90 -31.93 24.04
C TRP A 3 21.77 -31.95 22.78
N SER A 4 22.82 -32.76 22.85
CA SER A 4 23.87 -32.92 21.84
C SER A 4 23.47 -33.82 20.67
N CYS A 5 24.07 -33.50 19.53
CA CYS A 5 24.56 -34.32 18.41
C CYS A 5 24.06 -35.76 18.21
N SER A 6 23.73 -36.08 16.95
CA SER A 6 24.29 -37.27 16.29
C SER A 6 24.49 -37.00 14.81
N THR A 7 25.76 -37.01 14.41
CA THR A 7 26.29 -36.90 13.06
C THR A 7 26.50 -38.32 12.50
N ALA A 8 26.01 -38.58 11.28
CA ALA A 8 26.33 -39.74 10.45
C ALA A 8 25.70 -39.46 9.07
N THR A 9 26.25 -39.72 7.89
CA THR A 9 27.51 -40.30 7.43
C THR A 9 27.60 -39.87 5.97
N THR A 10 28.80 -39.49 5.52
CA THR A 10 29.13 -39.24 4.12
C THR A 10 29.14 -40.52 3.30
N CYS A 11 28.47 -40.55 2.16
CA CYS A 11 28.89 -41.33 0.99
C CYS A 11 28.69 -40.46 -0.26
N GLY A 12 29.79 -40.06 -0.88
CA GLY A 12 29.77 -39.56 -2.26
C GLY A 12 29.67 -40.71 -3.25
N ILE A 13 29.24 -40.41 -4.48
CA ILE A 13 29.97 -40.62 -5.73
C ILE A 13 29.05 -40.18 -6.88
N SER A 14 29.64 -39.37 -7.74
CA SER A 14 29.14 -38.83 -8.99
C SER A 14 28.68 -39.91 -9.96
N SER A 15 27.58 -39.67 -10.69
CA SER A 15 27.46 -40.06 -12.10
C SER A 15 26.34 -39.29 -12.78
N SER A 16 26.70 -38.84 -13.97
CA SER A 16 26.08 -37.94 -14.92
C SER A 16 24.80 -38.47 -15.57
N SER A 17 24.07 -37.50 -16.16
CA SER A 17 23.19 -37.67 -17.33
C SER A 17 21.75 -38.10 -17.06
N SER A 18 20.83 -37.13 -17.05
CA SER A 18 19.84 -37.00 -18.14
C SER A 18 18.93 -35.80 -17.88
N CYS A 19 18.91 -34.93 -18.87
CA CYS A 19 18.00 -33.81 -19.04
C CYS A 19 16.56 -34.30 -19.23
N PHE A 20 15.79 -34.33 -18.15
CA PHE A 20 14.33 -34.33 -18.24
C PHE A 20 13.81 -32.92 -18.01
N SER A 21 13.73 -32.18 -19.11
CA SER A 21 13.02 -30.92 -19.20
C SER A 21 11.55 -31.14 -18.81
N CYS A 22 11.16 -30.70 -17.62
CA CYS A 22 9.74 -30.57 -17.28
C CYS A 22 9.14 -29.40 -18.08
N PRO A 23 8.09 -29.63 -18.88
CA PRO A 23 7.40 -28.55 -19.59
C PRO A 23 6.69 -27.60 -18.60
N PRO A 24 6.77 -26.28 -18.78
CA PRO A 24 6.10 -25.32 -17.91
C PRO A 24 4.67 -25.10 -18.42
N LYS A 25 3.66 -25.69 -17.79
CA LYS A 25 2.25 -25.29 -18.00
C LYS A 25 1.44 -25.45 -16.72
N THR A 26 1.33 -24.34 -15.98
CA THR A 26 0.11 -23.51 -16.00
C THR A 26 0.38 -22.27 -15.13
N PRO A 27 0.13 -21.05 -15.61
CA PRO A 27 -0.06 -19.94 -14.70
C PRO A 27 -1.35 -20.23 -13.93
N SER A 28 -1.23 -20.54 -12.65
CA SER A 28 -2.35 -20.37 -11.74
C SER A 28 -2.61 -18.87 -11.68
N PHE A 29 -3.43 -18.38 -12.61
CA PHE A 29 -4.12 -17.12 -12.46
C PHE A 29 -4.99 -17.26 -11.22
N ARG A 30 -4.42 -16.96 -10.05
CA ARG A 30 -5.21 -16.44 -8.95
C ARG A 30 -5.77 -15.12 -9.44
N ALA A 31 -6.94 -15.21 -10.06
CA ALA A 31 -7.87 -14.10 -10.18
C ALA A 31 -8.22 -13.69 -8.75
N VAL A 32 -7.39 -12.80 -8.17
CA VAL A 32 -7.76 -12.10 -6.96
C VAL A 32 -8.87 -11.15 -7.38
N ILE A 33 -10.08 -11.50 -6.93
CA ILE A 33 -11.29 -10.68 -6.97
C ILE A 33 -10.89 -9.21 -6.73
N ARG A 34 -10.92 -8.39 -7.79
CA ARG A 34 -10.79 -6.95 -7.64
C ARG A 34 -12.05 -6.49 -6.93
N ALA A 35 -11.94 -6.22 -5.63
CA ALA A 35 -12.95 -5.50 -4.88
C ALA A 35 -13.31 -4.26 -5.71
N SER A 36 -14.59 -4.15 -6.07
CA SER A 36 -15.18 -3.06 -6.83
C SER A 36 -15.11 -1.78 -6.00
N LYS A 37 -13.92 -1.19 -5.92
CA LYS A 37 -13.70 0.14 -5.41
C LYS A 37 -14.01 1.08 -6.58
N VAL A 38 -14.99 1.97 -6.39
CA VAL A 38 -15.20 3.07 -7.32
C VAL A 38 -13.86 3.78 -7.47
N GLU A 39 -13.29 3.74 -8.68
CA GLU A 39 -12.04 4.44 -8.94
C GLU A 39 -12.33 5.95 -8.82
N PRO A 40 -11.48 6.69 -8.08
CA PRO A 40 -11.65 8.13 -7.98
C PRO A 40 -11.44 8.74 -9.36
N SER A 41 -12.01 9.91 -9.59
CA SER A 41 -11.80 10.62 -10.85
C SER A 41 -10.31 10.91 -11.05
N ASP A 42 -9.78 10.74 -12.27
CA ASP A 42 -8.39 11.10 -12.59
C ASP A 42 -8.07 12.56 -12.20
N LYS A 43 -9.08 13.43 -12.25
CA LYS A 43 -9.00 14.82 -11.81
C LYS A 43 -8.75 14.96 -10.31
N SER A 44 -9.46 14.19 -9.47
CA SER A 44 -9.32 14.28 -8.01
C SER A 44 -7.99 13.70 -7.55
N VAL A 45 -7.52 12.61 -8.19
CA VAL A 45 -6.19 12.05 -7.96
C VAL A 45 -5.09 13.06 -8.30
N GLU A 46 -5.18 13.72 -9.45
CA GLU A 46 -4.18 14.72 -9.84
C GLU A 46 -4.17 15.95 -8.93
N ILE A 47 -5.35 16.40 -8.49
CA ILE A 47 -5.47 17.49 -7.50
C ILE A 47 -4.80 17.07 -6.19
N MET A 48 -5.07 15.86 -5.69
CA MET A 48 -4.47 15.39 -4.44
C MET A 48 -2.96 15.14 -4.57
N ARG A 49 -2.47 14.70 -5.73
CA ARG A 49 -1.03 14.58 -6.01
C ARG A 49 -0.32 15.93 -5.92
N LYS A 50 -0.85 16.96 -6.60
CA LYS A 50 -0.29 18.32 -6.55
C LYS A 50 -0.35 18.90 -5.15
N PHE A 51 -1.46 18.69 -4.44
CA PHE A 51 -1.60 19.11 -3.05
C PHE A 51 -0.52 18.47 -2.16
N SER A 52 -0.31 17.16 -2.26
CA SER A 52 0.71 16.46 -1.48
C SER A 52 2.11 16.98 -1.77
N GLU A 53 2.45 17.23 -3.04
CA GLU A 53 3.76 17.75 -3.44
C GLU A 53 4.00 19.17 -2.94
N GLN A 54 2.99 20.03 -3.06
CA GLN A 54 3.07 21.41 -2.55
C GLN A 54 3.18 21.43 -1.03
N TYR A 55 2.42 20.57 -0.35
CA TYR A 55 2.45 20.50 1.11
C TYR A 55 3.80 19.99 1.61
N ALA A 56 4.34 18.93 1.02
CA ALA A 56 5.68 18.42 1.33
C ALA A 56 6.77 19.50 1.20
N ARG A 57 6.72 20.30 0.12
CA ARG A 57 7.65 21.43 -0.07
C ARG A 57 7.45 22.53 0.99
N LYS A 58 6.21 22.81 1.38
CA LYS A 58 5.87 23.86 2.35
C LYS A 58 6.26 23.48 3.79
N SER A 59 6.02 22.23 4.18
CA SER A 59 6.34 21.74 5.53
C SER A 59 7.76 21.18 5.63
N GLY A 60 8.51 21.07 4.53
CA GLY A 60 9.83 20.44 4.52
C GLY A 60 9.78 18.94 4.81
N THR A 61 8.63 18.29 4.61
CA THR A 61 8.47 16.85 4.80
C THR A 61 8.73 16.09 3.50
N TYR A 62 9.06 14.81 3.63
CA TYR A 62 9.39 13.94 2.50
C TYR A 62 8.38 12.80 2.40
N PHE A 63 8.19 12.31 1.18
CA PHE A 63 7.41 11.09 0.96
C PHE A 63 8.18 9.86 1.42
N CYS A 64 7.44 8.77 1.63
CA CYS A 64 8.04 7.47 1.90
C CYS A 64 8.94 7.04 0.74
N VAL A 65 9.97 6.24 1.05
CA VAL A 65 10.84 5.61 0.04
C VAL A 65 10.06 4.75 -0.94
N ASP A 66 8.98 4.13 -0.47
CA ASP A 66 8.06 3.37 -1.28
C ASP A 66 7.00 4.30 -1.89
N LYS A 67 7.04 4.41 -3.22
CA LYS A 67 6.09 5.25 -3.98
C LYS A 67 4.68 4.67 -3.98
N GLY A 68 4.54 3.35 -3.86
CA GLY A 68 3.24 2.67 -3.77
C GLY A 68 2.44 3.10 -2.54
N VAL A 69 3.11 3.29 -1.38
CA VAL A 69 2.47 3.83 -0.17
C VAL A 69 1.90 5.22 -0.45
N THR A 70 2.69 6.09 -1.08
CA THR A 70 2.27 7.44 -1.45
C THR A 70 1.08 7.42 -2.42
N SER A 71 1.11 6.54 -3.42
CA SER A 71 0.01 6.36 -4.39
C SER A 71 -1.29 5.90 -3.73
N VAL A 72 -1.24 4.93 -2.81
CA VAL A 72 -2.42 4.42 -2.11
C VAL A 72 -3.05 5.49 -1.23
N VAL A 73 -2.23 6.30 -0.54
CA VAL A 73 -2.73 7.41 0.29
C VAL A 73 -3.37 8.50 -0.57
N ILE A 74 -2.73 8.92 -1.66
CA ILE A 74 -3.29 9.92 -2.59
C ILE A 74 -4.62 9.44 -3.16
N LYS A 75 -4.69 8.17 -3.58
CA LYS A 75 -5.92 7.57 -4.10
C LYS A 75 -7.02 7.55 -3.05
N GLY A 76 -6.72 7.11 -1.82
CA GLY A 76 -7.70 7.11 -0.73
C GLY A 76 -8.20 8.50 -0.34
N LEU A 77 -7.33 9.52 -0.38
CA LEU A 77 -7.71 10.91 -0.18
C LEU A 77 -8.62 11.42 -1.30
N ALA A 78 -8.35 11.03 -2.55
CA ALA A 78 -9.18 11.37 -3.70
C ALA A 78 -10.57 10.70 -3.60
N ASP A 79 -10.63 9.42 -3.22
CA ASP A 79 -11.89 8.69 -3.02
C ASP A 79 -12.80 9.39 -2.00
N HIS A 80 -12.23 9.80 -0.87
CA HIS A 80 -12.96 10.52 0.17
C HIS A 80 -13.36 11.93 -0.28
N LYS A 81 -12.52 12.61 -1.07
CA LYS A 81 -12.87 13.90 -1.67
C LYS A 81 -14.07 13.79 -2.62
N ASP A 82 -14.13 12.75 -3.44
CA ASP A 82 -15.23 12.54 -4.39
C ASP A 82 -16.51 12.08 -3.68
N SER A 83 -16.40 11.28 -2.61
CA SER A 83 -17.55 10.73 -1.89
C SER A 83 -18.13 11.66 -0.81
N LEU A 84 -17.26 12.34 -0.05
CA LEU A 84 -17.62 13.16 1.12
C LEU A 84 -17.45 14.67 0.86
N GLY A 85 -16.84 15.06 -0.26
CA GLY A 85 -16.48 16.44 -0.58
C GLY A 85 -15.15 16.91 0.06
N ALA A 86 -14.63 16.17 1.05
CA ALA A 86 -13.42 16.51 1.79
C ALA A 86 -12.39 15.38 1.81
N PRO A 87 -11.07 15.69 1.77
CA PRO A 87 -10.01 14.68 1.74
C PRO A 87 -9.75 14.10 3.14
N LEU A 88 -10.68 13.30 3.65
CA LEU A 88 -10.58 12.66 4.97
C LEU A 88 -9.44 11.63 5.00
N CYS A 89 -8.66 11.56 6.09
CA CYS A 89 -7.50 10.67 6.18
C CYS A 89 -7.89 9.18 5.97
N PRO A 90 -7.34 8.48 4.95
CA PRO A 90 -7.75 7.12 4.59
C PRO A 90 -7.14 6.03 5.48
N CYS A 91 -6.17 6.36 6.32
CA CYS A 91 -5.46 5.40 7.17
C CYS A 91 -6.14 5.18 8.54
N ARG A 92 -7.31 5.76 8.77
CA ARG A 92 -8.10 5.59 10.00
C ARG A 92 -9.46 4.98 9.69
N HIS A 93 -9.99 4.26 10.67
CA HIS A 93 -11.39 3.86 10.70
C HIS A 93 -12.21 4.95 11.41
N TYR A 94 -13.42 5.19 10.93
CA TYR A 94 -14.38 6.14 11.49
C TYR A 94 -15.74 5.46 11.54
N ASP A 95 -16.50 5.70 12.60
CA ASP A 95 -17.87 5.20 12.73
C ASP A 95 -18.82 5.97 11.78
N ASP A 96 -18.68 7.31 11.73
CA ASP A 96 -19.39 8.17 10.78
C ASP A 96 -18.40 9.06 10.00
N LYS A 97 -18.14 8.70 8.75
CA LYS A 97 -17.23 9.45 7.88
C LYS A 97 -17.76 10.84 7.50
N ALA A 98 -19.08 11.01 7.39
CA ALA A 98 -19.66 12.28 6.96
C ALA A 98 -19.61 13.31 8.10
N ALA A 99 -19.88 12.88 9.33
CA ALA A 99 -19.75 13.72 10.51
C ALA A 99 -18.31 14.20 10.70
N GLU A 100 -17.32 13.30 10.58
CA GLU A 100 -15.90 13.63 10.73
C GLU A 100 -15.37 14.53 9.60
N ALA A 101 -15.83 14.30 8.36
CA ALA A 101 -15.53 15.17 7.24
C ALA A 101 -16.07 16.59 7.44
N GLY A 102 -17.24 16.71 8.07
CA GLY A 102 -17.85 18.00 8.44
C GLY A 102 -17.12 18.70 9.59
N GLN A 103 -16.66 17.96 10.61
CA GLN A 103 -15.85 18.51 11.71
C GLN A 103 -14.47 18.99 11.24
N GLY A 104 -13.88 18.27 10.29
CA GLY A 104 -12.64 18.68 9.62
C GLY A 104 -11.35 18.49 10.41
N PHE A 105 -11.40 17.86 11.59
CA PHE A 105 -10.20 17.54 12.38
C PHE A 105 -9.24 16.62 11.62
N TRP A 106 -9.80 15.63 10.91
CA TRP A 106 -9.07 14.61 10.15
C TRP A 106 -9.00 14.87 8.64
N ASN A 107 -9.49 16.02 8.17
CA ASN A 107 -9.36 16.42 6.78
C ASN A 107 -7.90 16.79 6.49
N CYS A 108 -7.35 16.24 5.41
CA CYS A 108 -5.95 16.46 5.03
C CYS A 108 -5.72 17.93 4.60
N PRO A 109 -4.73 18.66 5.17
CA PRO A 109 -3.78 18.23 6.21
C PRO A 109 -4.43 18.29 7.59
N CYS A 110 -4.44 17.14 8.30
CA CYS A 110 -5.12 16.99 9.58
C CYS A 110 -4.52 17.91 10.66
N VAL A 111 -5.27 18.17 11.73
CA VAL A 111 -4.81 19.00 12.86
C VAL A 111 -3.41 18.59 13.33
N PRO A 112 -3.13 17.29 13.55
CA PRO A 112 -1.79 16.85 13.96
C PRO A 112 -0.71 16.91 12.87
N MET A 113 -0.99 17.28 11.62
CA MET A 113 0.07 17.58 10.64
C MET A 113 0.36 19.08 10.55
N ARG A 114 -0.57 19.93 11.02
CA ARG A 114 -0.43 21.39 10.97
C ARG A 114 0.27 21.95 12.21
N GLU A 115 0.09 21.31 13.35
CA GLU A 115 0.53 21.85 14.66
C GLU A 115 1.84 21.25 15.18
N ARG A 116 2.35 20.17 14.57
CA ARG A 116 3.57 19.45 14.95
C ARG A 116 4.33 19.02 13.71
#